data_AF-A0AAD6X7W8-F1
#
_entry.id   AF-A0AAD6X7W8-F1
#
_cell.length_a   1.000
_cell.length_b   1.000
_cell.length_c   1.000
_cell.angle_alpha   90.00
_cell.angle_beta   90.00
_cell.angle_gamma   90.00
#
_symmetry.space_group_name_H-M   'P 1'
#
loop_
_entity.id
_entity.type
_entity.pdbx_description
1 polymer ?
#
loop_
_entity_poly.entity_id
_entity_poly.type
_entity_poly.pdbx_seq_one_letter_code
_entity_poly.pdbx_strand_id
1 'polypeptide(L)'
;MVKSFSNPHHFIHEADGWLCNVCNGEHAHMNIHAAIRHERSAQHARMVQESNMWWNPSSEDAAISWLPTSPDADVWNAPLEEDPPLTKEELQMREHQYHVERVADIVPYWIKMVNAAAHGEELRLEPFLNTLQDVSHSWLPPTNPWAQTTGSGGWGDRGGGDTGRWGVHPAAAKSASSGSAHGSRTPGSLTAAGSVPATGYAFVENIARQESVTDVERKRRMHMFFEMPTNEKVKKIDEIVRYLQSASV
;
A
#
# COMPACT_ATOMS: atom_id res chain seq x y z
N MET A 1 14.36 43.19 5.56
CA MET A 1 14.23 42.09 4.57
C MET A 1 14.45 40.77 5.29
N VAL A 2 13.43 39.93 5.36
CA VAL A 2 13.55 38.57 5.93
C VAL A 2 14.33 37.74 4.91
N LYS A 3 15.38 37.05 5.36
CA LYS A 3 16.16 36.16 4.48
C LYS A 3 15.27 34.97 4.11
N SER A 4 15.03 34.77 2.83
CA SER A 4 14.32 33.61 2.29
C SER A 4 15.28 32.41 2.13
N PHE A 5 14.71 31.21 2.12
CA PHE A 5 15.41 29.98 1.74
C PHE A 5 15.93 30.07 0.30
N SER A 6 17.06 29.42 0.02
CA SER A 6 17.56 29.24 -1.35
C SER A 6 16.74 28.20 -2.11
N ASN A 7 16.28 27.15 -1.43
CA ASN A 7 15.47 26.06 -1.98
C ASN A 7 14.23 25.83 -1.11
N PRO A 8 13.16 26.63 -1.28
CA PRO A 8 11.97 26.56 -0.41
C PRO A 8 11.24 25.22 -0.49
N HIS A 9 11.39 24.45 -1.57
CA HIS A 9 10.77 23.12 -1.75
C HIS A 9 11.40 22.03 -0.87
N HIS A 10 12.57 22.28 -0.26
CA HIS A 10 13.18 21.37 0.71
C HIS A 10 12.58 21.48 2.12
N PHE A 11 11.67 22.45 2.32
CA PHE A 11 11.15 22.78 3.63
C PHE A 11 9.62 22.81 3.62
N ILE A 12 9.02 22.14 4.60
CA ILE A 12 7.57 22.13 4.83
C ILE A 12 7.31 22.97 6.08
N HIS A 13 6.36 23.90 5.99
CA HIS A 13 5.93 24.71 7.13
C HIS A 13 4.73 24.04 7.80
N GLU A 14 4.89 23.68 9.05
CA GLU A 14 3.85 23.12 9.91
C GLU A 14 3.53 24.06 11.08
N ALA A 15 2.50 23.75 11.87
CA ALA A 15 2.05 24.59 12.98
C ALA A 15 3.18 24.89 13.99
N ASP A 16 4.06 23.92 14.22
CA ASP A 16 5.11 23.97 15.23
C ASP A 16 6.50 24.33 14.67
N GLY A 17 6.62 24.62 13.37
CA GLY A 17 7.86 25.09 12.76
C GLY A 17 8.10 24.62 11.34
N TRP A 18 9.38 24.57 10.96
CA TRP A 18 9.85 24.14 9.65
C TRP A 18 10.49 22.76 9.74
N LEU A 19 10.16 21.88 8.80
CA LEU A 19 10.74 20.54 8.65
C LEU A 19 11.49 20.46 7.33
N CYS A 20 12.60 19.73 7.31
CA CYS A 20 13.31 19.42 6.07
C CYS A 20 12.86 18.06 5.54
N ASN A 21 12.38 18.00 4.30
CA ASN A 21 11.94 16.76 3.65
C ASN A 21 13.09 15.92 3.08
N VAL A 22 14.26 16.51 2.88
CA VAL A 22 15.43 15.83 2.30
C VAL A 22 16.26 15.08 3.35
N CYS A 23 16.35 15.64 4.56
CA CYS A 23 17.18 15.08 5.62
C CYS A 23 16.37 14.03 6.41
N ASN A 24 16.71 12.75 6.24
CA ASN A 24 16.13 11.58 6.95
C ASN A 24 16.37 11.54 8.48
N GLY A 25 16.77 12.66 9.10
CA GLY A 25 16.83 12.74 10.55
C GLY A 25 15.42 12.83 11.11
N GLU A 26 15.19 12.29 12.32
CA GLU A 26 13.98 12.50 13.11
C GLU A 26 13.49 13.93 12.89
N HIS A 27 12.25 14.08 12.39
CA HIS A 27 11.63 15.31 11.91
C HIS A 27 11.51 16.36 13.03
N ALA A 28 12.66 16.90 13.45
CA ALA A 28 12.73 17.89 14.49
C ALA A 28 12.23 19.20 13.91
N HIS A 29 11.12 19.70 14.46
CA HIS A 29 10.60 21.01 14.14
C HIS A 29 11.67 22.07 14.44
N MET A 30 12.06 22.81 13.42
CA MET A 30 13.04 23.88 13.52
C MET A 30 12.33 25.23 13.39
N ASN A 31 12.71 26.22 14.20
CA ASN A 31 12.31 27.59 13.90
C ASN A 31 12.97 28.08 12.60
N ILE A 32 12.44 29.16 12.00
CA ILE A 32 12.91 29.68 10.71
C ILE A 32 14.42 29.96 10.65
N HIS A 33 15.02 30.43 11.76
CA HIS A 33 16.46 30.70 11.82
C HIS A 33 17.29 29.41 11.86
N ALA A 34 16.80 28.37 12.53
CA ALA A 34 17.42 27.05 12.54
C ALA A 34 17.29 26.37 11.16
N ALA A 35 16.14 26.49 10.50
CA ALA A 35 15.94 25.95 9.15
C ALA A 35 16.87 26.61 8.12
N ILE A 36 17.02 27.94 8.13
CA ILE A 36 17.96 28.66 7.24
C ILE A 36 19.42 28.24 7.52
N ARG A 37 19.76 27.95 8.78
CA ARG A 37 21.10 27.46 9.14
C ARG A 37 21.30 26.01 8.69
N HIS A 38 20.26 25.18 8.83
CA HIS A 38 20.25 23.79 8.39
C HIS A 38 20.44 23.68 6.87
N GLU A 39 19.74 24.52 6.09
CA GLU A 39 19.89 24.60 4.63
C GLU A 39 21.35 24.82 4.21
N ARG A 40 22.09 25.61 4.97
CA ARG A 40 23.49 25.97 4.69
C ARG A 40 24.50 24.96 5.26
N SER A 41 24.03 23.92 5.93
CA SER A 41 24.91 22.92 6.53
C SER A 41 25.48 21.99 5.47
N ALA A 42 26.74 21.57 5.68
CA ALA A 42 27.39 20.60 4.78
C ALA A 42 26.65 19.25 4.74
N GLN A 43 25.98 18.88 5.84
CA GLN A 43 25.19 17.66 5.91
C GLN A 43 23.95 17.75 5.01
N HIS A 44 23.20 18.85 5.08
CA HIS A 44 22.05 19.05 4.19
C HIS A 44 22.49 19.05 2.72
N ALA A 45 23.59 19.73 2.38
CA ALA A 45 24.11 19.74 1.02
C ALA A 45 24.44 18.32 0.50
N ARG A 46 25.03 17.46 1.33
CA ARG A 46 25.29 16.04 0.98
C ARG A 46 24.00 15.25 0.78
N MET A 47 23.03 15.38 1.68
CA MET A 47 21.74 14.69 1.57
C MET A 47 20.95 15.15 0.33
N VAL A 48 20.99 16.45 0.00
CA VAL A 48 20.40 16.98 -1.24
C VAL A 48 21.10 16.37 -2.45
N GLN A 49 22.43 16.30 -2.45
CA GLN A 49 23.16 15.68 -3.55
C GLN A 49 22.83 14.20 -3.71
N GLU A 50 22.80 13.43 -2.61
CA GLU A 50 22.42 12.01 -2.61
C GLU A 50 20.99 11.80 -3.07
N SER A 51 20.03 12.56 -2.53
CA SER A 51 18.62 12.50 -2.96
C SER A 51 18.47 12.83 -4.45
N ASN A 52 19.15 13.88 -4.91
CA ASN A 52 19.12 14.27 -6.31
C ASN A 52 19.78 13.23 -7.22
N MET A 53 20.73 12.42 -6.75
CA MET A 53 21.28 11.29 -7.52
C MET A 53 20.24 10.17 -7.72
N TRP A 54 19.34 9.96 -6.77
CA TRP A 54 18.26 8.96 -6.90
C TRP A 54 17.11 9.44 -7.78
N TRP A 55 16.76 10.73 -7.71
CA TRP A 55 15.64 11.31 -8.46
C TRP A 55 16.04 11.92 -9.80
N ASN A 56 17.33 12.20 -10.02
CA ASN A 56 17.83 12.87 -11.21
C ASN A 56 19.20 12.30 -11.63
N PRO A 57 19.22 11.13 -12.30
CA PRO A 57 20.44 10.57 -12.88
C PRO A 57 20.86 11.41 -14.09
N SER A 58 21.44 12.59 -13.84
CA SER A 58 21.97 13.48 -14.88
C SER A 58 23.41 13.17 -15.28
N SER A 59 23.96 12.03 -14.86
CA SER A 59 25.20 11.55 -15.47
C SER A 59 24.85 11.01 -16.85
N GLU A 60 25.35 11.70 -17.87
CA GLU A 60 25.25 11.33 -19.29
C GLU A 60 25.71 9.88 -19.58
N ASP A 61 26.41 9.25 -18.63
CA ASP A 61 26.87 7.85 -18.69
C ASP A 61 25.94 6.82 -18.00
N ALA A 62 24.89 7.25 -17.28
CA ALA A 62 23.90 6.37 -16.66
C ALA A 62 22.55 6.54 -17.36
N ALA A 63 22.53 6.26 -18.66
CA ALA A 63 21.29 6.07 -19.41
C ALA A 63 20.49 4.92 -18.75
N ILE A 64 19.59 5.29 -17.84
CA ILE A 64 18.51 4.41 -17.41
C ILE A 64 17.63 4.21 -18.64
N SER A 65 17.88 3.11 -19.35
CA SER A 65 17.20 2.66 -20.58
C SER A 65 15.66 2.56 -20.50
N TRP A 66 15.06 2.84 -19.35
CA TRP A 66 13.62 2.73 -19.10
C TRP A 66 12.90 4.08 -19.02
N LEU A 67 13.63 5.21 -18.95
CA LEU A 67 13.02 6.53 -19.07
C LEU A 67 13.06 6.94 -20.55
N PRO A 68 11.90 7.06 -21.23
CA PRO A 68 11.88 7.50 -22.61
C PRO A 68 12.49 8.91 -22.65
N THR A 69 13.57 9.06 -23.42
CA THR A 69 14.06 10.35 -23.92
C THR A 69 12.85 11.19 -24.27
N SER A 70 12.75 12.39 -23.68
CA SER A 70 11.67 13.37 -23.87
C SER A 70 10.89 13.09 -25.15
N PRO A 71 9.68 12.50 -25.06
CA PRO A 71 8.96 12.05 -26.24
C PRO A 71 8.84 13.25 -27.18
N ASP A 72 9.33 13.06 -28.40
CA ASP A 72 9.24 14.06 -29.45
C ASP A 72 7.78 14.51 -29.55
N ALA A 73 7.52 15.78 -29.86
CA ALA A 73 6.14 16.29 -29.89
C ALA A 73 5.26 15.50 -30.88
N ASP A 74 5.90 14.87 -31.87
CA ASP A 74 5.28 14.00 -32.85
C ASP A 74 4.82 12.64 -32.28
N VAL A 75 5.40 12.17 -31.17
CA VAL A 75 4.99 10.93 -30.47
C VAL A 75 3.59 11.08 -29.87
N TRP A 76 3.24 12.29 -29.40
CA TRP A 76 1.88 12.57 -28.89
C TRP A 76 0.83 12.66 -30.01
N ASN A 77 1.25 12.85 -31.26
CA ASN A 77 0.38 12.87 -32.44
C ASN A 77 0.34 11.54 -33.18
N ALA A 78 1.10 10.53 -32.74
CA ALA A 78 1.02 9.19 -33.30
C ALA A 78 -0.38 8.61 -33.03
N PRO A 79 -1.01 7.94 -34.01
CA PRO A 79 -2.22 7.18 -33.75
C PRO A 79 -1.98 6.25 -32.55
N LEU A 80 -2.88 6.30 -31.56
CA LEU A 80 -2.82 5.40 -30.41
C LEU A 80 -2.80 3.97 -30.97
N GLU A 81 -1.68 3.29 -30.82
CA GLU A 81 -1.60 1.86 -31.06
C GLU A 81 -2.47 1.23 -29.99
N GLU A 82 -3.64 0.71 -30.38
CA GLU A 82 -4.52 0.02 -29.46
C GLU A 82 -3.76 -1.19 -28.92
N ASP A 83 -3.49 -1.20 -27.61
CA ASP A 83 -2.86 -2.34 -26.97
C ASP A 83 -3.63 -3.61 -27.35
N PRO A 84 -2.93 -4.69 -27.73
CA PRO A 84 -3.60 -5.93 -28.09
C PRO A 84 -4.51 -6.36 -26.93
N PRO A 85 -5.72 -6.87 -27.24
CA PRO A 85 -6.66 -7.28 -26.21
C PRO A 85 -5.98 -8.30 -25.30
N LEU A 86 -6.02 -8.05 -23.98
CA LEU A 86 -5.42 -8.95 -23.00
C LEU A 86 -5.93 -10.36 -23.21
N THR A 87 -5.01 -11.31 -23.18
CA THR A 87 -5.35 -12.73 -23.18
C THR A 87 -6.15 -13.08 -21.92
N LYS A 88 -6.91 -14.17 -21.99
CA LYS A 88 -7.69 -14.66 -20.85
C LYS A 88 -6.80 -14.94 -19.65
N GLU A 89 -5.61 -15.49 -19.90
CA GLU A 89 -4.61 -15.83 -18.90
C GLU A 89 -4.06 -14.57 -18.20
N GLU A 90 -3.82 -13.49 -18.94
CA GLU A 90 -3.38 -12.21 -18.36
C GLU A 90 -4.47 -11.57 -17.50
N LEU A 91 -5.73 -11.63 -17.95
CA LEU A 91 -6.87 -11.16 -17.14
C LEU A 91 -6.99 -11.94 -15.83
N GLN A 92 -6.84 -13.26 -15.87
CA GLN A 92 -6.84 -14.10 -14.66
C GLN A 92 -5.67 -13.78 -13.72
N MET A 93 -4.49 -13.53 -14.27
CA MET A 93 -3.32 -13.15 -13.47
C MET A 93 -3.55 -11.81 -12.78
N ARG A 94 -4.13 -10.83 -13.49
CA ARG A 94 -4.48 -9.52 -12.93
C ARG A 94 -5.52 -9.65 -11.82
N GLU A 95 -6.56 -10.45 -12.04
CA GLU A 95 -7.59 -10.75 -11.03
C GLU A 95 -6.97 -11.39 -9.79
N HIS A 96 -6.05 -12.35 -9.97
CA HIS A 96 -5.35 -12.99 -8.86
C HIS A 96 -4.52 -11.98 -8.05
N GLN A 97 -3.81 -11.08 -8.74
CA GLN A 97 -3.04 -10.03 -8.09
C GLN A 97 -3.94 -9.09 -7.26
N TYR A 98 -5.04 -8.62 -7.84
CA TYR A 98 -6.02 -7.81 -7.11
C TYR A 98 -6.63 -8.54 -5.91
N HIS A 99 -6.85 -9.86 -6.03
CA HIS A 99 -7.34 -10.67 -4.93
C HIS A 99 -6.32 -10.72 -3.79
N VAL A 100 -5.05 -11.02 -4.10
CA VAL A 100 -3.97 -11.07 -3.11
C VAL A 100 -3.78 -9.73 -2.39
N GLU A 101 -3.83 -8.62 -3.13
CA GLU A 101 -3.73 -7.28 -2.55
C GLU A 101 -4.89 -7.00 -1.58
N ARG A 102 -6.13 -7.41 -1.91
CA ARG A 102 -7.29 -7.26 -1.03
C ARG A 102 -7.27 -8.14 0.22
N VAL A 103 -6.63 -9.31 0.18
CA VAL A 103 -6.54 -10.20 1.34
C VAL A 103 -5.84 -9.50 2.51
N ALA A 104 -4.88 -8.62 2.23
CA ALA A 104 -4.13 -7.88 3.25
C ALA A 104 -5.03 -7.00 4.14
N ASP A 105 -6.13 -6.47 3.61
CA ASP A 105 -7.07 -5.61 4.35
C ASP A 105 -8.17 -6.43 5.06
N ILE A 106 -8.61 -7.54 4.44
CA ILE A 106 -9.71 -8.36 4.95
C ILE A 106 -9.26 -9.22 6.14
N VAL A 107 -8.05 -9.80 6.08
CA VAL A 107 -7.56 -10.73 7.12
C VAL A 107 -7.45 -10.06 8.50
N PRO A 108 -6.85 -8.85 8.65
CA PRO A 108 -6.80 -8.17 9.94
C PRO A 108 -8.19 -7.86 10.51
N TYR A 109 -9.15 -7.50 9.66
CA TYR A 109 -10.52 -7.26 10.09
C TYR A 109 -11.18 -8.55 10.59
N TRP A 110 -11.03 -9.65 9.86
CA TRP A 110 -11.56 -10.95 10.27
C TRP A 110 -11.00 -11.41 11.62
N ILE A 111 -9.69 -11.24 11.85
CA ILE A 111 -9.07 -11.54 13.14
C ILE A 111 -9.69 -10.71 14.27
N LYS A 112 -9.93 -9.41 14.03
CA LYS A 112 -10.59 -8.53 15.01
C LYS A 112 -12.03 -8.98 15.30
N MET A 113 -12.77 -9.40 14.28
CA MET A 113 -14.14 -9.88 14.43
C MET A 113 -14.20 -11.18 15.26
N VAL A 114 -13.30 -12.13 15.00
CA VAL A 114 -13.17 -13.37 15.80
C VAL A 114 -12.83 -13.05 17.26
N ASN A 115 -11.92 -12.11 17.48
CA ASN A 115 -11.57 -11.67 18.84
C ASN A 115 -12.75 -10.99 19.54
N ALA A 116 -13.47 -10.09 18.87
CA ALA A 116 -14.64 -9.43 19.44
C ALA A 116 -15.70 -10.46 19.86
N ALA A 117 -15.99 -11.43 18.98
CA ALA A 117 -16.93 -12.51 19.27
C ALA A 117 -16.51 -13.34 20.50
N ALA A 118 -15.21 -13.62 20.67
CA ALA A 118 -14.69 -14.31 21.85
C ALA A 118 -14.88 -13.53 23.16
N HIS A 119 -14.99 -12.20 23.09
CA HIS A 119 -15.25 -11.32 24.25
C HIS A 119 -16.75 -11.02 24.44
N GLY A 120 -17.63 -11.59 23.61
CA GLY A 120 -19.06 -11.27 23.62
C GLY A 120 -19.40 -9.90 23.01
N GLU A 121 -18.47 -9.32 22.26
CA GLU A 121 -18.66 -8.08 21.52
C GLU A 121 -19.05 -8.38 20.07
N GLU A 122 -20.01 -7.62 19.53
CA GLU A 122 -20.41 -7.73 18.12
C GLU A 122 -19.72 -6.64 17.30
N LEU A 123 -18.78 -7.06 16.44
CA LEU A 123 -18.15 -6.15 15.49
C LEU A 123 -18.98 -6.11 14.21
N ARG A 124 -19.56 -4.95 13.91
CA ARG A 124 -20.34 -4.74 12.69
C ARG A 124 -19.46 -4.68 11.45
N LEU A 125 -19.93 -5.30 10.36
CA LEU A 125 -19.24 -5.40 9.07
C LEU A 125 -19.35 -4.11 8.25
N GLU A 126 -20.45 -3.38 8.42
CA GLU A 126 -20.78 -2.19 7.65
C GLU A 126 -19.72 -1.08 7.75
N PRO A 127 -19.20 -0.71 8.94
CA PRO A 127 -18.14 0.29 9.04
C PRO A 127 -16.86 -0.09 8.29
N PHE A 128 -16.53 -1.38 8.26
CA PHE A 128 -15.36 -1.87 7.55
C PHE A 128 -15.57 -1.87 6.03
N LEU A 129 -16.74 -2.32 5.55
CA LEU A 129 -17.06 -2.25 4.13
C LEU A 129 -17.07 -0.81 3.61
N ASN A 130 -17.58 0.14 4.40
CA ASN A 130 -17.52 1.56 4.07
C ASN A 130 -16.06 2.05 3.96
N THR A 131 -15.20 1.61 4.90
CA THR A 131 -13.77 1.96 4.86
C THR A 131 -13.09 1.37 3.62
N LEU A 132 -13.38 0.12 3.26
CA LEU A 132 -12.85 -0.50 2.04
C LEU A 132 -13.35 0.20 0.77
N GLN A 133 -14.59 0.68 0.76
CA GLN A 133 -15.16 1.40 -0.37
C GLN A 133 -14.49 2.76 -0.56
N ASP A 134 -14.31 3.52 0.53
CA ASP A 134 -13.59 4.80 0.53
C ASP A 134 -12.14 4.64 0.08
N VAL A 135 -11.47 3.60 0.57
CA VAL A 135 -10.10 3.29 0.20
C VAL A 135 -10.02 2.82 -1.27
N SER A 136 -11.01 2.07 -1.77
CA SER A 136 -11.08 1.70 -3.20
C SER A 136 -11.17 2.91 -4.13
N HIS A 137 -11.80 3.99 -3.69
CA HIS A 137 -11.83 5.25 -4.43
C HIS A 137 -10.49 5.98 -4.43
N SER A 138 -9.61 5.73 -3.44
CA SER A 138 -8.23 6.24 -3.43
C SER A 138 -7.24 5.39 -4.22
N TRP A 139 -7.54 4.11 -4.46
CA TRP A 139 -6.70 3.20 -5.26
C TRP A 139 -6.99 3.27 -6.75
N LEU A 140 -8.11 3.87 -7.16
CA LEU A 140 -8.21 4.35 -8.53
C LEU A 140 -7.11 5.41 -8.71
N PRO A 141 -6.20 5.28 -9.69
CA PRO A 141 -5.27 6.36 -10.00
C PRO A 141 -6.09 7.64 -10.12
N PRO A 142 -5.64 8.77 -9.52
CA PRO A 142 -6.41 10.00 -9.46
C PRO A 142 -6.95 10.25 -10.86
N THR A 143 -8.30 10.26 -10.94
CA THR A 143 -9.12 10.38 -12.15
C THR A 143 -8.27 10.79 -13.34
N ASN A 144 -8.00 9.84 -14.23
CA ASN A 144 -7.25 10.07 -15.46
C ASN A 144 -7.70 11.44 -16.02
N PRO A 145 -6.83 12.48 -16.06
CA PRO A 145 -7.25 13.84 -16.43
C PRO A 145 -7.82 13.92 -17.85
N TRP A 146 -7.67 12.85 -18.62
CA TRP A 146 -8.24 12.63 -19.95
C TRP A 146 -9.72 12.20 -19.94
N ALA A 147 -10.28 11.79 -18.80
CA ALA A 147 -11.70 11.44 -18.68
C ALA A 147 -12.63 12.67 -18.54
N GLN A 148 -12.10 13.90 -18.57
CA GLN A 148 -12.88 15.14 -18.41
C GLN A 148 -13.10 15.96 -19.69
N THR A 149 -12.62 15.52 -20.86
CA THR A 149 -12.73 16.35 -22.08
C THR A 149 -13.20 15.60 -23.30
N THR A 150 -14.37 14.97 -23.24
CA THR A 150 -15.20 14.81 -24.45
C THR A 150 -16.68 14.91 -24.14
N GLY A 151 -17.26 16.04 -24.52
CA GLY A 151 -18.55 16.03 -25.21
C GLY A 151 -19.78 15.86 -24.33
N SER A 152 -20.34 17.02 -23.97
CA SER A 152 -21.77 17.27 -24.15
C SER A 152 -22.20 16.82 -25.56
N GLY A 153 -22.52 15.53 -25.70
CA GLY A 153 -22.95 14.90 -26.94
C GLY A 153 -24.25 14.16 -26.67
N GLY A 154 -25.36 14.88 -26.87
CA GLY A 154 -26.70 14.37 -26.65
C GLY A 154 -26.96 13.12 -27.46
N TRP A 155 -27.30 12.04 -26.76
CA TRP A 155 -28.02 10.91 -27.29
C TRP A 155 -29.31 10.78 -26.50
N GLY A 156 -30.42 11.18 -27.12
CA GLY A 156 -31.75 10.72 -26.73
C GLY A 156 -32.67 11.74 -26.04
N ASP A 157 -32.80 12.96 -26.57
CA ASP A 157 -34.09 13.64 -26.46
C ASP A 157 -35.10 12.91 -27.35
N ARG A 158 -35.87 12.00 -26.74
CA ARG A 158 -37.25 11.68 -27.16
C ARG A 158 -38.08 11.26 -25.95
N GLY A 159 -38.90 12.19 -25.48
CA GLY A 159 -40.29 11.88 -25.15
C GLY A 159 -40.61 11.72 -23.67
N GLY A 160 -40.98 12.84 -23.04
CA GLY A 160 -42.28 13.00 -22.39
C GLY A 160 -42.55 12.21 -21.11
N GLY A 161 -42.78 12.92 -20.02
CA GLY A 161 -43.56 12.39 -18.90
C GLY A 161 -43.14 12.91 -17.53
N ASP A 162 -43.76 14.02 -17.15
CA ASP A 162 -44.29 14.29 -15.81
C ASP A 162 -43.45 14.08 -14.53
N THR A 163 -43.35 15.20 -13.81
CA THR A 163 -43.59 15.37 -12.36
C THR A 163 -42.56 14.88 -11.34
N GLY A 164 -42.14 15.82 -10.47
CA GLY A 164 -41.59 15.53 -9.14
C GLY A 164 -40.34 16.35 -8.82
N ARG A 165 -40.43 17.67 -8.66
CA ARG A 165 -40.60 18.31 -7.34
C ARG A 165 -39.75 17.66 -6.24
N TRP A 166 -38.54 18.18 -6.03
CA TRP A 166 -37.95 18.36 -4.68
C TRP A 166 -37.17 19.66 -4.68
N GLY A 167 -37.71 20.65 -3.98
CA GLY A 167 -37.12 21.98 -3.85
C GLY A 167 -36.10 22.06 -2.71
N VAL A 168 -35.20 23.03 -2.88
CA VAL A 168 -34.73 24.04 -1.90
C VAL A 168 -34.26 23.53 -0.52
N HIS A 169 -32.97 23.73 -0.21
CA HIS A 169 -32.50 24.70 0.80
C HIS A 169 -30.97 24.90 0.74
N PRO A 170 -30.46 26.14 0.84
CA PRO A 170 -29.05 26.43 1.13
C PRO A 170 -28.86 26.86 2.59
N ALA A 171 -27.79 26.42 3.26
CA ALA A 171 -27.16 27.14 4.37
C ALA A 171 -25.84 26.46 4.82
N ALA A 172 -24.85 27.29 5.09
CA ALA A 172 -23.54 26.96 5.62
C ALA A 172 -23.56 26.54 7.09
N ALA A 173 -22.62 25.70 7.52
CA ALA A 173 -21.99 25.79 8.84
C ALA A 173 -20.67 24.99 8.89
N LYS A 174 -19.65 25.65 9.45
CA LYS A 174 -18.37 25.08 9.90
C LYS A 174 -18.62 24.08 11.03
N SER A 175 -17.81 23.02 11.13
CA SER A 175 -17.35 22.48 12.41
C SER A 175 -16.12 21.60 12.24
N ALA A 176 -15.19 21.81 13.17
CA ALA A 176 -13.95 21.11 13.37
C ALA A 176 -14.16 19.88 14.26
N SER A 177 -13.39 18.82 14.01
CA SER A 177 -13.03 17.72 14.92
C SER A 177 -12.27 16.69 14.07
N SER A 178 -11.26 15.95 14.49
CA SER A 178 -10.46 15.81 15.70
C SER A 178 -9.47 14.69 15.33
N GLY A 179 -8.25 14.73 15.87
CA GLY A 179 -7.21 13.77 15.52
C GLY A 179 -7.55 12.30 15.83
N SER A 180 -6.95 11.42 15.05
CA SER A 180 -6.59 10.06 15.47
C SER A 180 -5.38 9.59 14.68
N ALA A 181 -4.22 9.73 15.32
CA ALA A 181 -2.98 9.12 14.89
C ALA A 181 -2.98 7.65 15.31
N HIS A 182 -3.21 6.74 14.37
CA HIS A 182 -2.88 5.33 14.56
C HIS A 182 -1.45 5.10 14.11
N GLY A 183 -0.57 4.79 15.07
CA GLY A 183 0.82 4.44 14.85
C GLY A 183 0.95 3.22 13.94
N SER A 184 1.49 3.44 12.74
CA SER A 184 1.92 2.39 11.85
C SER A 184 3.22 1.79 12.39
N ARG A 185 3.11 0.59 12.97
CA ARG A 185 4.26 -0.26 13.29
C ARG A 185 4.77 -0.84 11.97
N THR A 186 5.87 -0.30 11.48
CA THR A 186 6.66 -0.90 10.39
C THR A 186 7.13 -2.30 10.81
N PRO A 187 6.89 -3.34 10.00
CA PRO A 187 7.49 -4.65 10.22
C PRO A 187 9.00 -4.53 10.04
N GLY A 188 9.74 -4.94 11.07
CA GLY A 188 11.19 -4.93 11.08
C GLY A 188 11.77 -5.66 9.87
N SER A 189 12.54 -4.92 9.09
CA SER A 189 13.46 -5.43 8.09
C SER A 189 14.38 -6.46 8.74
N LEU A 190 14.18 -7.74 8.41
CA LEU A 190 15.06 -8.83 8.82
C LEU A 190 16.36 -8.67 8.04
N THR A 191 17.39 -8.18 8.72
CA THR A 191 18.76 -8.15 8.23
C THR A 191 19.20 -9.58 7.93
N ALA A 192 19.49 -9.82 6.66
CA ALA A 192 20.07 -11.04 6.14
C ALA A 192 21.49 -11.23 6.70
N ALA A 193 21.59 -11.95 7.82
CA ALA A 193 22.86 -12.43 8.35
C ALA A 193 22.92 -13.96 8.20
N GLY A 194 23.81 -14.41 7.33
CA GLY A 194 24.26 -15.81 7.26
C GLY A 194 23.45 -16.71 6.34
N SER A 195 23.81 -16.73 5.07
CA SER A 195 23.48 -17.82 4.15
C SER A 195 24.20 -19.11 4.61
N VAL A 196 23.57 -19.81 5.55
CA VAL A 196 23.87 -21.21 5.84
C VAL A 196 23.34 -22.01 4.65
N PRO A 197 24.11 -22.96 4.06
CA PRO A 197 23.67 -23.73 2.90
C PRO A 197 22.28 -24.30 3.17
N ALA A 198 21.34 -23.95 2.29
CA ALA A 198 19.92 -24.23 2.41
C ALA A 198 19.67 -25.74 2.37
N THR A 199 19.84 -26.39 3.51
CA THR A 199 19.23 -27.69 3.76
C THR A 199 17.75 -27.52 3.47
N GLY A 200 17.12 -28.43 2.70
CA GLY A 200 15.72 -28.33 2.29
C GLY A 200 14.72 -28.14 3.45
N TYR A 201 15.16 -28.35 4.68
CA TYR A 201 14.40 -28.17 5.90
C TYR A 201 14.57 -26.81 6.61
N ALA A 202 15.29 -25.85 6.03
CA ALA A 202 15.48 -24.53 6.65
C ALA A 202 14.13 -23.82 6.95
N PHE A 203 13.13 -24.07 6.10
CA PHE A 203 11.76 -23.62 6.32
C PHE A 203 11.14 -24.23 7.59
N VAL A 204 11.25 -25.55 7.77
CA VAL A 204 10.71 -26.27 8.93
C VAL A 204 11.37 -25.79 10.23
N GLU A 205 12.69 -25.57 10.19
CA GLU A 205 13.47 -25.03 11.30
C GLU A 205 13.07 -23.60 11.68
N ASN A 206 12.74 -22.76 10.69
CA ASN A 206 12.28 -21.40 10.93
C ASN A 206 10.89 -21.39 11.59
N ILE A 207 9.94 -22.20 11.11
CA ILE A 207 8.62 -22.33 11.72
C ILE A 207 8.71 -22.90 13.13
N ALA A 208 9.50 -23.96 13.34
CA ALA A 208 9.68 -24.55 14.67
C ALA A 208 10.22 -23.52 15.68
N ARG A 209 11.12 -22.64 15.24
CA ARG A 209 11.65 -21.53 16.05
C ARG A 209 10.59 -20.46 16.33
N GLN A 210 9.82 -20.06 15.31
CA GLN A 210 8.76 -19.07 15.43
C GLN A 210 7.66 -19.53 16.41
N GLU A 211 7.31 -20.81 16.38
CA GLU A 211 6.34 -21.43 17.30
C GLU A 211 6.94 -21.84 18.66
N SER A 212 8.21 -21.52 18.92
CA SER A 212 8.92 -21.91 20.15
C SER A 212 8.85 -23.41 20.47
N VAL A 213 8.88 -24.26 19.44
CA VAL A 213 8.83 -25.72 19.57
C VAL A 213 10.16 -26.21 20.13
N THR A 214 10.20 -26.45 21.44
CA THR A 214 11.33 -27.08 22.13
C THR A 214 11.26 -28.61 22.09
N ASP A 215 10.08 -29.18 21.86
CA ASP A 215 9.87 -30.62 21.75
C ASP A 215 10.50 -31.18 20.45
N VAL A 216 11.54 -31.99 20.62
CA VAL A 216 12.24 -32.68 19.53
C VAL A 216 11.29 -33.58 18.74
N GLU A 217 10.31 -34.19 19.40
CA GLU A 217 9.39 -35.11 18.73
C GLU A 217 8.38 -34.35 17.87
N ARG A 218 7.84 -33.22 18.35
CA ARG A 218 7.02 -32.32 17.51
C ARG A 218 7.80 -31.84 16.29
N LYS A 219 9.05 -31.44 16.47
CA LYS A 219 9.92 -31.01 15.37
C LYS A 219 10.15 -32.13 14.35
N ARG A 220 10.39 -33.37 14.82
CA ARG A 220 10.48 -34.56 13.97
C ARG A 220 9.20 -34.79 13.16
N ARG A 221 8.03 -34.64 13.77
CA ARG A 221 6.73 -34.74 13.06
C ARG A 221 6.59 -33.66 11.98
N MET A 222 7.07 -32.44 12.20
CA MET A 222 7.07 -31.39 11.17
C MET A 222 7.96 -31.75 9.98
N HIS A 223 9.16 -32.30 10.24
CA HIS A 223 10.05 -32.80 9.18
C HIS A 223 9.42 -33.97 8.40
N MET A 224 8.83 -34.95 9.10
CA MET A 224 8.12 -36.06 8.46
C MET A 224 6.95 -35.59 7.60
N PHE A 225 6.16 -34.61 8.10
CA PHE A 225 5.08 -34.04 7.32
C PHE A 225 5.61 -33.32 6.08
N PHE A 226 6.75 -32.63 6.17
CA PHE A 226 7.36 -31.95 5.02
C PHE A 226 7.84 -32.92 3.92
N GLU A 227 8.38 -34.08 4.30
CA GLU A 227 8.82 -35.12 3.35
C GLU A 227 7.68 -35.92 2.72
N MET A 228 6.49 -35.88 3.33
CA MET A 228 5.34 -36.68 2.90
C MET A 228 4.90 -36.33 1.47
N PRO A 229 4.53 -37.32 0.63
CA PRO A 229 3.94 -37.09 -0.69
C PRO A 229 2.69 -36.20 -0.62
N THR A 230 2.44 -35.40 -1.65
CA THR A 230 1.36 -34.40 -1.65
C THR A 230 -0.02 -35.02 -1.38
N ASN A 231 -0.32 -36.18 -1.97
CA ASN A 231 -1.58 -36.90 -1.75
C ASN A 231 -1.76 -37.36 -0.30
N GLU A 232 -0.68 -37.78 0.36
CA GLU A 232 -0.71 -38.18 1.77
C GLU A 232 -0.84 -36.96 2.69
N LYS A 233 -0.19 -35.83 2.37
CA LYS A 233 -0.36 -34.56 3.10
C LYS A 233 -1.81 -34.10 3.09
N VAL A 234 -2.46 -34.12 1.94
CA VAL A 234 -3.89 -33.74 1.80
C VAL A 234 -4.76 -34.64 2.67
N LYS A 235 -4.58 -35.96 2.57
CA LYS A 235 -5.31 -36.92 3.40
C LYS A 235 -5.10 -36.64 4.90
N LYS A 236 -3.89 -36.29 5.30
CA LYS A 236 -3.57 -35.98 6.70
C LYS A 236 -4.22 -34.69 7.18
N ILE A 237 -4.29 -33.66 6.34
CA ILE A 237 -5.03 -32.43 6.63
C ILE A 237 -6.53 -32.75 6.81
N ASP A 238 -7.12 -33.54 5.92
CA ASP A 238 -8.54 -33.94 6.02
C ASP A 238 -8.86 -34.75 7.29
N GLU A 239 -7.92 -35.59 7.75
CA GLU A 239 -8.04 -36.28 9.04
C GLU A 239 -8.05 -35.30 10.21
N ILE A 240 -7.15 -34.31 10.22
CA ILE A 240 -7.07 -33.30 11.28
C ILE A 240 -8.33 -32.43 11.28
N VAL A 241 -8.81 -32.00 10.12
CA VAL A 241 -10.04 -31.21 10.00
C VAL A 241 -11.24 -31.98 10.55
N ARG A 242 -11.41 -33.25 10.17
CA ARG A 242 -12.48 -34.11 10.71
C ARG A 242 -12.36 -34.29 12.22
N TYR A 243 -11.15 -34.50 12.74
CA TYR A 243 -10.90 -34.62 14.17
C TYR A 243 -11.32 -33.34 14.91
N LEU A 244 -10.88 -32.17 14.44
CA LEU A 244 -11.23 -30.87 15.06
C LEU A 244 -12.74 -30.59 15.01
N GLN A 245 -13.42 -30.95 13.92
CA GLN A 245 -14.88 -30.85 13.81
C GLN A 245 -15.59 -31.77 14.80
N SER A 246 -15.10 -32.99 15.00
CA SER A 246 -15.69 -33.95 15.94
C SER A 246 -15.41 -33.62 17.42
N ALA A 247 -14.29 -32.95 17.71
CA ALA A 247 -13.90 -32.57 19.07
C ALA A 247 -14.55 -31.26 19.57
N SER A 248 -15.22 -30.54 18.67
CA SER A 248 -15.92 -29.27 18.95
C SER A 248 -17.36 -29.48 19.49
N VAL A 249 -17.79 -30.73 19.68
CA VAL A 249 -19.12 -31.11 20.19
C VAL A 249 -18.98 -31.59 21.63
#